data_AF-A0A941LBL3-F1
#
_entry.id   AF-A0A941LBL3-F1
#
_cell.length_a   1.000
_cell.length_b   1.000
_cell.length_c   1.000
_cell.angle_alpha   90.00
_cell.angle_beta   90.00
_cell.angle_gamma   90.00
#
_symmetry.space_group_name_H-M   'P 1'
#
loop_
_entity.id
_entity.type
_entity.pdbx_description
1 polymer ?
#
loop_
_entity_poly.entity_id
_entity_poly.type
_entity_poly.pdbx_seq_one_letter_code
_entity_poly.pdbx_strand_id
1 'polypeptide(L)'
;MPAPAPKPDVTTPRTFSQMVIRTVPLHLLASLVLVGGSALYYSVSMTGHGTWALVGSWSLTAIAILVAMVGGILAGLLDASQQTVERLEQQLRTWLHTLPAAARADAATDRPLDSVRAEYETLVEQWATRTGERLRLPRWLETLIRKALRGIVVDRFIASCTERGLSLVAPQEFRNWLLAEGVSLGFMPIQDQLSWWRYLIWGLLLLLAATSLILALFTTSS
;
A
#
# COMPACT_ATOMS: atom_id res chain seq x y z
N MET A 1 10.33 -4.18 48.57
CA MET A 1 9.56 -3.25 47.70
C MET A 1 9.51 -3.84 46.31
N PRO A 2 8.33 -4.17 45.77
CA PRO A 2 8.19 -4.73 44.43
C PRO A 2 8.38 -3.64 43.36
N ALA A 3 9.00 -4.02 42.25
CA ALA A 3 9.31 -3.14 41.11
C ALA A 3 8.05 -2.50 40.51
N PRO A 4 8.12 -1.26 40.00
CA PRO A 4 6.98 -0.63 39.37
C PRO A 4 6.56 -1.42 38.13
N ALA A 5 5.25 -1.68 38.02
CA ALA A 5 4.65 -2.35 36.87
C ALA A 5 4.95 -1.57 35.57
N PRO A 6 5.25 -2.26 34.45
CA PRO A 6 5.45 -1.60 33.17
C PRO A 6 4.17 -0.85 32.78
N LYS A 7 4.31 0.45 32.48
CA LYS A 7 3.21 1.26 31.95
C LYS A 7 2.70 0.59 30.67
N PRO A 8 1.38 0.41 30.49
CA PRO A 8 0.86 -0.04 29.22
C PRO A 8 1.19 1.03 28.18
N ASP A 9 2.00 0.69 27.18
CA ASP A 9 2.16 1.49 25.98
C ASP A 9 0.80 1.55 25.29
N VAL A 10 0.06 2.63 25.56
CA VAL A 10 -1.17 2.99 24.83
C VAL A 10 -0.75 3.51 23.45
N THR A 11 -0.13 2.65 22.65
CA THR A 11 0.02 2.87 21.22
C THR A 11 -1.29 2.42 20.58
N THR A 12 -2.30 3.29 20.66
CA THR A 12 -3.55 3.12 19.92
C THR A 12 -3.19 2.78 18.46
N PRO A 13 -3.63 1.63 17.92
CA PRO A 13 -3.25 1.23 16.57
C PRO A 13 -3.70 2.32 15.61
N ARG A 14 -2.74 2.97 14.93
CA ARG A 14 -3.04 4.06 14.00
C ARG A 14 -3.93 3.53 12.90
N THR A 15 -5.12 4.10 12.76
CA THR A 15 -6.12 3.72 11.75
C THR A 15 -5.66 4.13 10.36
N PHE A 16 -6.13 3.43 9.32
CA PHE A 16 -5.86 3.78 7.91
C PHE A 16 -6.15 5.26 7.64
N SER A 17 -7.26 5.77 8.19
CA SER A 17 -7.63 7.19 8.11
C SER A 17 -6.59 8.14 8.68
N GLN A 18 -5.93 7.80 9.79
CA GLN A 18 -4.89 8.65 10.37
C GLN A 18 -3.63 8.70 9.50
N MET A 19 -3.32 7.62 8.77
CA MET A 19 -2.21 7.61 7.81
C MET A 19 -2.53 8.46 6.59
N VAL A 20 -3.74 8.32 6.03
CA VAL A 20 -4.21 9.16 4.93
C VAL A 20 -4.18 10.65 5.28
N ILE A 21 -4.68 11.02 6.47
CA ILE A 21 -4.68 12.42 6.94
C ILE A 21 -3.27 12.99 7.05
N ARG A 22 -2.25 12.15 7.26
CA ARG A 22 -0.87 12.60 7.39
C ARG A 22 -0.11 12.65 6.06
N THR A 23 -0.29 11.66 5.18
CA THR A 23 0.49 11.55 3.94
C THR A 23 -0.10 12.39 2.80
N VAL A 24 -1.43 12.47 2.72
CA VAL A 24 -2.13 13.20 1.64
C VAL A 24 -1.76 14.69 1.59
N PRO A 25 -1.73 15.45 2.71
CA PRO A 25 -1.40 16.87 2.65
C PRO A 25 0.01 17.12 2.11
N LEU A 26 0.97 16.25 2.42
CA LEU A 26 2.35 16.39 1.94
C LEU A 26 2.45 16.19 0.43
N HIS A 27 1.82 15.14 -0.11
CA HIS A 27 1.82 14.89 -1.54
C HIS A 27 0.99 15.92 -2.31
N LEU A 28 -0.12 16.39 -1.73
CA LEU A 28 -0.89 17.50 -2.27
C LEU A 28 -0.04 18.76 -2.36
N LEU A 29 0.62 19.17 -1.28
CA LEU A 29 1.50 20.35 -1.29
C LEU A 29 2.64 20.20 -2.31
N ALA A 30 3.30 19.05 -2.35
CA ALA A 30 4.38 18.79 -3.31
C ALA A 30 3.90 18.88 -4.77
N SER A 31 2.76 18.27 -5.08
CA SER A 31 2.16 18.35 -6.42
C SER A 31 1.76 19.78 -6.80
N LEU A 32 1.19 20.54 -5.85
CA LEU A 32 0.74 21.90 -6.07
C LEU A 32 1.91 22.86 -6.29
N VAL A 33 3.00 22.70 -5.53
CA VAL A 33 4.22 23.48 -5.71
C VAL A 33 4.85 23.18 -7.07
N LEU A 34 4.96 21.90 -7.44
CA LEU A 34 5.61 21.50 -8.68
C LEU A 34 4.82 21.91 -9.93
N VAL A 35 3.56 21.49 -10.01
CA VAL A 35 2.70 21.70 -11.18
C VAL A 35 2.05 23.08 -11.16
N GLY A 36 1.52 23.50 -10.00
CA GLY A 36 0.93 24.82 -9.85
C GLY A 36 1.98 25.93 -9.99
N GLY A 37 3.19 25.74 -9.44
CA GLY A 37 4.28 26.70 -9.59
C GLY A 37 4.74 26.86 -11.05
N SER A 38 4.91 25.76 -11.78
CA SER A 38 5.27 25.79 -13.21
C SER A 38 4.18 26.40 -14.08
N ALA A 39 2.91 26.09 -13.81
CA ALA A 39 1.78 26.65 -14.56
C ALA A 39 1.55 28.14 -14.24
N LEU A 40 1.82 28.60 -13.01
CA LEU A 40 1.79 30.02 -12.66
C LEU A 40 2.93 30.78 -13.34
N TYR A 41 4.14 30.20 -13.37
CA TYR A 41 5.28 30.77 -14.08
C TYR A 41 4.96 30.99 -15.57
N TYR A 42 4.34 30.00 -16.22
CA TYR A 42 3.83 30.14 -17.59
C TYR A 42 2.79 31.26 -17.73
N SER A 43 1.82 31.35 -16.82
CA SER A 43 0.81 32.41 -16.89
C SER A 43 1.42 33.80 -16.75
N VAL A 44 2.48 33.94 -15.94
CA VAL A 44 3.22 35.20 -15.77
C VAL A 44 4.07 35.50 -17.00
N SER A 45 4.70 34.52 -17.65
CA SER A 45 5.44 34.80 -18.89
C SER A 45 4.53 35.31 -20.03
N MET A 46 3.24 35.00 -19.97
CA MET A 46 2.22 35.50 -20.89
C MET A 46 1.73 36.93 -20.62
N THR A 47 2.05 37.58 -19.49
CA THR A 47 1.58 38.94 -19.18
C THR A 47 2.23 39.96 -20.11
N GLY A 48 1.60 40.20 -21.26
CA GLY A 48 2.11 41.04 -22.35
C GLY A 48 1.65 40.57 -23.74
N HIS A 49 1.21 39.32 -23.85
CA HIS A 49 0.84 38.67 -25.12
C HIS A 49 -0.67 38.77 -25.41
N GLY A 50 -1.27 39.97 -25.37
CA GLY A 50 -2.68 40.18 -25.72
C GLY A 50 -3.71 39.50 -24.79
N THR A 51 -4.97 39.94 -24.86
CA THR A 51 -6.02 39.52 -23.92
C THR A 51 -6.43 38.05 -24.09
N TRP A 52 -6.45 37.54 -25.32
CA TRP A 52 -6.83 36.15 -25.61
C TRP A 52 -5.80 35.12 -25.12
N ALA A 53 -4.50 35.43 -25.21
CA ALA A 53 -3.47 34.53 -24.68
C ALA A 53 -3.47 34.51 -23.16
N LEU A 54 -3.78 35.65 -22.52
CA LEU A 54 -4.00 35.76 -21.07
C LEU A 54 -5.18 34.89 -20.60
N VAL A 55 -6.34 34.96 -21.26
CA VAL A 55 -7.49 34.11 -20.88
C VAL A 55 -7.16 32.61 -21.06
N GLY A 56 -6.44 32.27 -22.14
CA GLY A 56 -5.96 30.92 -22.39
C GLY A 56 -5.00 30.41 -21.32
N SER A 57 -4.02 31.23 -20.90
CA SER A 57 -3.03 30.85 -19.90
C SER A 57 -3.67 30.62 -18.52
N TRP A 58 -4.57 31.50 -18.08
CA TRP A 58 -5.30 31.32 -16.82
C TRP A 58 -6.16 30.06 -16.81
N SER A 59 -6.79 29.72 -17.93
CA SER A 59 -7.58 28.49 -18.07
C SER A 59 -6.71 27.24 -17.96
N LEU A 60 -5.55 27.25 -18.62
CA LEU A 60 -4.56 26.17 -18.53
C LEU A 60 -3.99 26.03 -17.10
N THR A 61 -3.68 27.14 -16.44
CA THR A 61 -3.21 27.15 -15.05
C THR A 61 -4.26 26.60 -14.09
N ALA A 62 -5.53 26.98 -14.26
CA ALA A 62 -6.62 26.45 -13.44
C ALA A 62 -6.76 24.92 -13.60
N ILE A 63 -6.72 24.41 -14.83
CA ILE A 63 -6.77 22.97 -15.11
C ILE A 63 -5.55 22.27 -14.51
N ALA A 64 -4.34 22.82 -14.67
CA ALA A 64 -3.11 22.25 -14.13
C ALA A 64 -3.16 22.14 -12.60
N ILE A 65 -3.69 23.17 -11.90
CA ILE A 65 -3.87 23.14 -10.44
C ILE A 65 -4.88 22.06 -10.03
N LEU A 66 -6.00 21.92 -10.75
CA LEU A 66 -6.98 20.86 -10.47
C LEU A 66 -6.38 19.46 -10.64
N VAL A 67 -5.63 19.24 -11.73
CA VAL A 67 -4.92 17.98 -11.98
C VAL A 67 -3.86 17.71 -10.91
N ALA A 68 -3.12 18.74 -10.49
CA ALA A 68 -2.15 18.65 -9.40
C ALA A 68 -2.81 18.20 -8.09
N MET A 69 -3.92 18.84 -7.70
CA MET A 69 -4.67 18.48 -6.50
C MET A 69 -5.12 17.02 -6.52
N VAL A 70 -5.76 16.57 -7.62
CA VAL A 70 -6.24 15.20 -7.74
C VAL A 70 -5.07 14.21 -7.72
N GLY A 71 -4.00 14.50 -8.46
CA GLY A 71 -2.80 13.65 -8.51
C GLY A 71 -2.10 13.54 -7.15
N GLY A 72 -1.97 14.65 -6.42
CA GLY A 72 -1.39 14.68 -5.07
C GLY A 72 -2.21 13.88 -4.05
N ILE A 73 -3.55 13.97 -4.11
CA ILE A 73 -4.44 13.16 -3.26
C ILE A 73 -4.28 11.67 -3.55
N LEU A 74 -4.30 11.29 -4.83
CA LEU A 74 -4.15 9.89 -5.23
C LEU A 74 -2.78 9.33 -4.84
N ALA A 75 -1.70 10.09 -5.06
CA ALA A 75 -0.36 9.69 -4.66
C ALA A 75 -0.25 9.48 -3.13
N GLY A 76 -0.83 10.38 -2.33
CA GLY A 76 -0.83 10.24 -0.88
C GLY A 76 -1.72 9.12 -0.35
N LEU A 77 -2.81 8.80 -1.05
CA LEU A 77 -3.65 7.64 -0.74
C LEU A 77 -2.92 6.33 -1.06
N LEU A 78 -2.21 6.26 -2.19
CA LEU A 78 -1.38 5.11 -2.54
C LEU A 78 -0.25 4.91 -1.52
N ASP A 79 0.43 5.98 -1.12
CA ASP A 79 1.48 5.91 -0.09
C ASP A 79 0.94 5.43 1.26
N ALA A 80 -0.21 5.95 1.70
CA ALA A 80 -0.88 5.46 2.90
C ALA A 80 -1.24 3.97 2.79
N SER A 81 -1.73 3.54 1.63
CA SER A 81 -2.07 2.13 1.39
C SER A 81 -0.84 1.22 1.43
N GLN A 82 0.29 1.64 0.85
CA GLN A 82 1.55 0.90 0.95
C GLN A 82 2.00 0.73 2.41
N GLN A 83 2.04 1.82 3.17
CA GLN A 83 2.42 1.77 4.57
C GLN A 83 1.47 0.90 5.40
N THR A 84 0.18 0.85 5.06
CA THR A 84 -0.76 -0.08 5.73
C THR A 84 -0.51 -1.53 5.35
N VAL A 85 -0.16 -1.81 4.10
CA VAL A 85 0.18 -3.17 3.64
C VAL A 85 1.47 -3.66 4.28
N GLU A 86 2.51 -2.83 4.39
CA GLU A 86 3.76 -3.17 5.08
C GLU A 86 3.51 -3.49 6.57
N ARG A 87 2.68 -2.70 7.25
CA ARG A 87 2.34 -2.98 8.65
C ARG A 87 1.52 -4.26 8.80
N LEU A 88 0.62 -4.53 7.87
CA LEU A 88 -0.13 -5.78 7.85
C LEU A 88 0.79 -6.98 7.64
N GLU A 89 1.79 -6.86 6.75
CA GLU A 89 2.80 -7.89 6.55
C GLU A 89 3.58 -8.15 7.85
N GLN A 90 4.06 -7.10 8.51
CA GLN A 90 4.77 -7.21 9.79
C GLN A 90 3.89 -7.82 10.88
N GLN A 91 2.63 -7.37 10.99
CA GLN A 91 1.69 -7.87 11.99
C GLN A 91 1.29 -9.32 11.72
N LEU A 92 1.15 -9.72 10.44
CA LEU A 92 0.92 -11.10 10.04
C LEU A 92 2.14 -11.96 10.39
N ARG A 93 3.35 -11.48 10.10
CA ARG A 93 4.59 -12.17 10.44
C ARG A 93 4.70 -12.38 11.95
N THR A 94 4.45 -11.34 12.76
CA THR A 94 4.42 -11.45 14.23
C THR A 94 3.31 -12.39 14.70
N TRP A 95 2.11 -12.31 14.13
CA TRP A 95 1.01 -13.22 14.47
C TRP A 95 1.37 -14.69 14.17
N LEU A 96 1.97 -14.95 13.01
CA LEU A 96 2.47 -16.28 12.62
C LEU A 96 3.55 -16.79 13.59
N HIS A 97 4.42 -15.92 14.09
CA HIS A 97 5.38 -16.28 15.15
C HIS A 97 4.70 -16.59 16.49
N THR A 98 3.59 -15.93 16.81
CA THR A 98 2.82 -16.16 18.05
C THR A 98 1.81 -17.30 17.98
N LEU A 99 1.59 -17.88 16.80
CA LEU A 99 0.74 -19.06 16.67
C LEU A 99 1.27 -20.15 17.61
N PRO A 100 0.44 -20.66 18.52
CA PRO A 100 0.89 -21.48 19.63
C PRO A 100 1.58 -22.72 19.09
N ALA A 101 2.87 -22.84 19.36
CA ALA A 101 3.65 -24.03 19.05
C ALA A 101 3.25 -25.25 19.90
N ALA A 102 2.23 -25.17 20.77
CA ALA A 102 2.20 -26.03 21.96
C ALA A 102 0.83 -26.54 22.48
N ALA A 103 -0.32 -26.23 21.87
CA ALA A 103 -1.60 -26.72 22.45
C ALA A 103 -2.01 -28.14 22.00
N ARG A 104 -1.33 -28.71 21.00
CA ARG A 104 -1.47 -30.14 20.64
C ARG A 104 -0.08 -30.70 20.38
N ALA A 105 0.67 -30.94 21.45
CA ALA A 105 1.90 -31.74 21.39
C ALA A 105 1.64 -33.19 20.90
N ASP A 106 0.37 -33.59 20.77
CA ASP A 106 -0.06 -34.81 20.07
C ASP A 106 -0.02 -34.68 18.52
N ALA A 107 0.32 -33.52 17.96
CA ALA A 107 0.28 -33.23 16.52
C ALA A 107 1.60 -33.46 15.77
N ALA A 108 2.48 -34.33 16.26
CA ALA A 108 3.62 -34.84 15.51
C ALA A 108 3.23 -35.88 14.43
N THR A 109 1.92 -36.13 14.27
CA THR A 109 1.39 -37.01 13.23
C THR A 109 1.28 -36.25 11.92
N ASP A 110 1.94 -36.77 10.90
CA ASP A 110 1.74 -36.42 9.49
C ASP A 110 0.23 -36.39 9.17
N ARG A 111 -0.30 -35.20 8.89
CA ARG A 111 -1.71 -35.01 8.54
C ARG A 111 -1.87 -34.75 7.05
N PRO A 112 -3.00 -35.17 6.46
CA PRO A 112 -3.28 -34.90 5.06
C PRO A 112 -3.33 -33.39 4.80
N LEU A 113 -2.67 -32.98 3.73
CA LEU A 113 -2.46 -31.59 3.33
C LEU A 113 -3.76 -30.75 3.35
N ASP A 114 -4.87 -31.34 2.87
CA ASP A 114 -6.16 -30.65 2.77
C ASP A 114 -6.77 -30.28 4.13
N SER A 115 -6.53 -31.11 5.16
CA SER A 115 -7.04 -30.85 6.52
C SER A 115 -6.32 -29.69 7.18
N VAL A 116 -4.99 -29.64 7.02
CA VAL A 116 -4.14 -28.55 7.50
C VAL A 116 -4.49 -27.27 6.76
N ARG A 117 -4.66 -27.35 5.43
CA ARG A 117 -5.10 -26.23 4.60
C ARG A 117 -6.41 -25.60 5.08
N ALA A 118 -7.45 -26.42 5.31
CA ALA A 118 -8.75 -25.91 5.74
C ALA A 118 -8.67 -25.24 7.13
N GLU A 119 -7.94 -25.83 8.08
CA GLU A 119 -7.73 -25.25 9.41
C GLU A 119 -7.03 -23.89 9.30
N TYR A 120 -6.00 -23.77 8.48
CA TYR A 120 -5.30 -22.50 8.29
C TYR A 120 -6.07 -21.46 7.45
N GLU A 121 -6.87 -21.85 6.45
CA GLU A 121 -7.74 -20.94 5.71
C GLU A 121 -8.73 -20.26 6.68
N THR A 122 -9.31 -21.03 7.61
CA THR A 122 -10.21 -20.47 8.62
C THR A 122 -9.51 -19.53 9.60
N LEU A 123 -8.29 -19.87 10.06
CA LEU A 123 -7.52 -19.01 10.97
C LEU A 123 -7.08 -17.71 10.30
N VAL A 124 -6.68 -17.78 9.03
CA VAL A 124 -6.30 -16.62 8.22
C VAL A 124 -7.50 -15.72 7.93
N GLU A 125 -8.66 -16.29 7.59
CA GLU A 125 -9.88 -15.54 7.35
C GLU A 125 -10.38 -14.84 8.62
N GLN A 126 -10.29 -15.51 9.78
CA GLN A 126 -10.61 -14.93 11.09
C GLN A 126 -9.62 -13.82 11.48
N TRP A 127 -8.34 -13.98 11.16
CA TRP A 127 -7.35 -12.92 11.38
C TRP A 127 -7.61 -11.73 10.47
N ALA A 128 -7.92 -11.96 9.19
CA ALA A 128 -8.21 -10.92 8.20
C ALA A 128 -9.44 -10.11 8.58
N THR A 129 -10.52 -10.76 9.01
CA THR A 129 -11.74 -10.07 9.48
C THR A 129 -11.48 -9.24 10.74
N ARG A 130 -10.83 -9.79 11.77
CA ARG A 130 -10.49 -9.05 13.00
C ARG A 130 -9.56 -7.86 12.72
N THR A 131 -8.62 -8.04 11.81
CA THR A 131 -7.63 -7.02 11.44
C THR A 131 -8.27 -5.93 10.58
N GLY A 132 -9.18 -6.31 9.66
CA GLY A 132 -10.02 -5.41 8.88
C GLY A 132 -10.86 -4.48 9.74
N GLU A 133 -11.56 -5.04 10.73
CA GLU A 133 -12.38 -4.28 11.69
C GLU A 133 -11.53 -3.34 12.56
N ARG A 134 -10.37 -3.81 13.05
CA ARG A 134 -9.47 -3.00 13.89
C ARG A 134 -8.82 -1.83 13.15
N LEU A 135 -8.39 -2.02 11.90
CA LEU A 135 -7.69 -0.99 11.14
C LEU A 135 -8.62 -0.08 10.34
N ARG A 136 -9.93 -0.40 10.27
CA ARG A 136 -10.93 0.28 9.43
C ARG A 136 -10.43 0.45 8.00
N LEU A 137 -10.03 -0.67 7.39
CA LEU A 137 -9.54 -0.67 6.00
C LEU A 137 -10.69 -0.35 5.04
N PRO A 138 -10.42 0.37 3.94
CA PRO A 138 -11.41 0.53 2.88
C PRO A 138 -11.66 -0.81 2.17
N ARG A 139 -12.91 -1.03 1.72
CA ARG A 139 -13.37 -2.31 1.15
C ARG A 139 -12.47 -2.84 0.04
N TRP A 140 -12.01 -1.97 -0.86
CA TRP A 140 -11.14 -2.36 -1.98
C TRP A 140 -9.81 -2.97 -1.49
N LEU A 141 -9.22 -2.36 -0.45
CA LEU A 141 -7.95 -2.80 0.13
C LEU A 141 -8.14 -4.11 0.90
N GLU A 142 -9.26 -4.25 1.61
CA GLU A 142 -9.65 -5.50 2.26
C GLU A 142 -9.78 -6.65 1.25
N THR A 143 -10.43 -6.44 0.10
CA THR A 143 -10.51 -7.45 -0.96
C THR A 143 -9.15 -7.82 -1.53
N LEU A 144 -8.25 -6.84 -1.73
CA LEU A 144 -6.90 -7.10 -2.23
C LEU A 144 -6.09 -7.94 -1.24
N ILE A 145 -6.12 -7.55 0.03
CA ILE A 145 -5.44 -8.28 1.11
C ILE A 145 -5.98 -9.71 1.20
N ARG A 146 -7.31 -9.88 1.23
CA ARG A 146 -7.95 -11.20 1.30
C ARG A 146 -7.60 -12.07 0.10
N LYS A 147 -7.58 -11.50 -1.11
CA LYS A 147 -7.18 -12.22 -2.32
C LYS A 147 -5.72 -12.66 -2.27
N ALA A 148 -4.82 -11.80 -1.80
CA ALA A 148 -3.41 -12.16 -1.65
C ALA A 148 -3.18 -13.21 -0.57
N LEU A 149 -3.80 -13.08 0.61
CA LEU A 149 -3.75 -14.09 1.66
C LEU A 149 -4.26 -15.45 1.16
N ARG A 150 -5.36 -15.46 0.40
CA ARG A 150 -5.88 -16.68 -0.21
C ARG A 150 -4.91 -17.26 -1.25
N GLY A 151 -4.33 -16.44 -2.12
CA GLY A 151 -3.32 -16.89 -3.09
C GLY A 151 -2.02 -17.41 -2.44
N ILE A 152 -1.58 -16.81 -1.33
CA ILE A 152 -0.43 -17.28 -0.53
C ILE A 152 -0.69 -18.68 0.03
N VAL A 153 -1.84 -18.82 0.71
CA VAL A 153 -2.19 -20.03 1.46
C VAL A 153 -2.62 -21.18 0.55
N VAL A 154 -3.30 -20.87 -0.56
CA VAL A 154 -3.86 -21.89 -1.46
C VAL A 154 -2.89 -22.22 -2.57
N ASP A 155 -2.59 -21.29 -3.47
CA ASP A 155 -1.93 -21.64 -4.72
C ASP A 155 -0.44 -21.93 -4.51
N ARG A 156 0.21 -21.15 -3.65
CA ARG A 156 1.67 -21.17 -3.50
C ARG A 156 2.15 -22.24 -2.53
N PHE A 157 1.39 -22.50 -1.47
CA PHE A 157 1.66 -23.65 -0.60
C PHE A 157 1.44 -24.96 -1.34
N ILE A 158 0.33 -25.10 -2.08
CA ILE A 158 0.07 -26.31 -2.87
C ILE A 158 1.16 -26.49 -3.92
N ALA A 159 1.56 -25.43 -4.65
CA ALA A 159 2.67 -25.51 -5.59
C ALA A 159 3.96 -26.00 -4.91
N SER A 160 4.31 -25.45 -3.73
CA SER A 160 5.53 -25.86 -3.01
C SER A 160 5.48 -27.30 -2.49
N CYS A 161 4.33 -27.76 -1.98
CA CYS A 161 4.15 -29.14 -1.56
C CYS A 161 4.17 -30.12 -2.74
N THR A 162 3.63 -29.70 -3.89
CA THR A 162 3.63 -30.49 -5.12
C THR A 162 5.05 -30.61 -5.69
N GLU A 163 5.83 -29.52 -5.69
CA GLU A 163 7.25 -29.53 -6.09
C GLU A 163 8.11 -30.42 -5.20
N ARG A 164 7.80 -30.48 -3.89
CA ARG A 164 8.51 -31.33 -2.92
C ARG A 164 7.99 -32.77 -2.87
N GLY A 165 6.92 -33.09 -3.60
CA GLY A 165 6.30 -34.43 -3.62
C GLY A 165 5.68 -34.86 -2.28
N LEU A 166 5.37 -33.90 -1.40
CA LEU A 166 4.88 -34.16 -0.04
C LEU A 166 3.34 -34.20 -0.01
N SER A 167 2.76 -35.34 0.34
CA SER A 167 1.32 -35.51 0.57
C SER A 167 0.91 -35.31 2.04
N LEU A 168 1.89 -35.32 2.94
CA LEU A 168 1.76 -35.20 4.37
C LEU A 168 2.75 -34.13 4.85
N VAL A 169 2.27 -33.17 5.64
CA VAL A 169 3.10 -32.06 6.11
C VAL A 169 2.78 -31.79 7.58
N ALA A 170 3.83 -31.74 8.40
CA ALA A 170 3.70 -31.33 9.79
C ALA A 170 3.28 -29.85 9.85
N PRO A 171 2.32 -29.46 10.71
CA PRO A 171 1.86 -28.06 10.85
C PRO A 171 2.99 -27.05 11.12
N GLN A 172 4.11 -27.50 11.68
CA GLN A 172 5.30 -26.66 11.93
C GLN A 172 6.12 -26.37 10.67
N GLU A 173 6.24 -27.32 9.74
CA GLU A 173 6.93 -27.11 8.46
C GLU A 173 6.15 -26.14 7.58
N PHE A 174 4.82 -26.25 7.59
CA PHE A 174 3.95 -25.28 6.94
C PHE A 174 4.18 -23.86 7.49
N ARG A 175 4.21 -23.69 8.82
CA ARG A 175 4.49 -22.39 9.44
C ARG A 175 5.85 -21.83 9.03
N ASN A 176 6.89 -22.67 9.05
CA ASN A 176 8.25 -22.25 8.69
C ASN A 176 8.33 -21.84 7.21
N TRP A 177 7.67 -22.58 6.33
CA TRP A 177 7.55 -22.23 4.92
C TRP A 177 6.76 -20.92 4.71
N LEU A 178 5.66 -20.74 5.43
CA LEU A 178 4.84 -19.52 5.34
C LEU A 178 5.62 -18.28 5.82
N LEU A 179 6.43 -18.42 6.87
CA LEU A 179 7.30 -17.37 7.39
C LEU A 179 8.49 -17.07 6.46
N ALA A 180 9.09 -18.10 5.85
CA ALA A 180 10.27 -17.95 5.00
C ALA A 180 9.92 -17.44 3.60
N GLU A 181 8.83 -17.94 3.02
CA GLU A 181 8.52 -17.81 1.60
C GLU A 181 7.12 -17.23 1.37
N GLY A 182 6.11 -17.73 2.09
CA GLY A 182 4.71 -17.40 1.83
C GLY A 182 4.35 -15.92 2.02
N VAL A 183 4.78 -15.30 3.13
CA VAL A 183 4.40 -13.91 3.45
C VAL A 183 5.04 -12.91 2.48
N SER A 184 6.36 -12.95 2.26
CA SER A 184 6.99 -11.92 1.42
C SER A 184 6.56 -12.03 -0.05
N LEU A 185 6.50 -13.24 -0.61
CA LEU A 185 6.18 -13.46 -2.03
C LEU A 185 4.74 -13.08 -2.39
N GLY A 186 3.79 -13.13 -1.47
CA GLY A 186 2.40 -12.79 -1.75
C GLY A 186 2.03 -11.33 -1.54
N PHE A 187 2.76 -10.61 -0.68
CA PHE A 187 2.58 -9.16 -0.53
C PHE A 187 3.39 -8.36 -1.56
N MET A 188 4.47 -8.92 -2.11
CA MET A 188 5.29 -8.34 -3.17
C MET A 188 4.49 -7.83 -4.39
N PRO A 189 3.58 -8.59 -5.02
CA PRO A 189 2.81 -8.09 -6.17
C PRO A 189 1.88 -6.93 -5.81
N ILE A 190 1.36 -6.88 -4.59
CA ILE A 190 0.53 -5.75 -4.13
C ILE A 190 1.40 -4.50 -3.96
N GLN A 191 2.56 -4.64 -3.32
CA GLN A 191 3.49 -3.54 -3.11
C GLN A 191 4.01 -3.00 -4.45
N ASP A 192 4.33 -3.88 -5.40
CA ASP A 192 4.73 -3.52 -6.77
C ASP A 192 3.62 -2.80 -7.53
N GLN A 193 2.38 -3.29 -7.46
CA GLN A 193 1.26 -2.64 -8.14
C GLN A 193 0.98 -1.24 -7.56
N LEU A 194 1.02 -1.10 -6.24
CA LEU A 194 0.85 0.20 -5.58
C LEU A 194 2.00 1.16 -5.89
N SER A 195 3.24 0.68 -5.94
CA SER A 195 4.41 1.50 -6.23
C SER A 195 4.39 1.97 -7.69
N TRP A 196 4.02 1.07 -8.61
CA TRP A 196 3.85 1.37 -10.02
C TRP A 196 2.83 2.49 -10.25
N TRP A 197 1.64 2.40 -9.64
CA TRP A 197 0.63 3.45 -9.75
C TRP A 197 1.12 4.79 -9.17
N ARG A 198 1.84 4.74 -8.03
CA ARG A 198 2.41 5.96 -7.41
C ARG A 198 3.41 6.63 -8.35
N TYR A 199 4.34 5.87 -8.93
CA TYR A 199 5.34 6.41 -9.85
C TYR A 199 4.73 6.89 -11.16
N LEU A 200 3.71 6.21 -11.67
CA LEU A 200 2.99 6.64 -12.87
C LEU A 200 2.32 7.99 -12.66
N ILE A 201 1.64 8.20 -11.52
CA ILE A 201 1.02 9.49 -11.19
C ILE A 201 2.08 10.58 -11.09
N TRP A 202 3.19 10.33 -10.37
CA TRP A 202 4.27 11.31 -10.27
C TRP A 202 4.91 11.61 -11.63
N GLY A 203 5.10 10.60 -12.48
CA GLY A 203 5.62 10.76 -13.83
C GLY A 203 4.72 11.64 -14.69
N LEU A 204 3.40 11.44 -14.64
CA LEU A 204 2.43 12.28 -15.35
C LEU A 204 2.42 13.73 -14.84
N LEU A 205 2.49 13.93 -13.51
CA LEU A 205 2.57 15.27 -12.92
C LEU A 205 3.85 15.99 -13.34
N LEU A 206 4.98 15.28 -13.35
CA LEU A 206 6.27 15.85 -13.75
C LEU A 206 6.29 16.19 -15.24
N LEU A 207 5.66 15.36 -16.08
CA LEU A 207 5.50 15.63 -17.50
C LEU A 207 4.64 16.88 -17.74
N LEU A 208 3.54 17.04 -17.01
CA LEU A 208 2.69 18.22 -17.07
C LEU A 208 3.43 19.50 -16.63
N ALA A 209 4.24 19.41 -15.57
CA ALA A 209 5.08 20.52 -15.13
C ALA A 209 6.14 20.89 -16.19
N ALA A 210 6.79 19.88 -16.78
CA ALA A 210 7.78 20.08 -17.84
C ALA A 210 7.17 20.75 -19.07
N THR A 211 5.97 20.32 -19.50
CA THR A 211 5.25 20.96 -20.62
C THR A 211 5.01 22.45 -20.33
N SER A 212 4.53 22.78 -19.14
CA SER A 212 4.29 24.18 -18.73
C SER A 212 5.56 25.02 -18.74
N LEU A 213 6.68 24.47 -18.27
CA LEU A 213 7.99 25.13 -18.30
C LEU A 213 8.52 25.34 -19.72
N ILE A 214 8.38 24.34 -20.60
CA ILE A 214 8.81 24.43 -22.00
C ILE A 214 8.01 25.53 -22.71
N LEU A 215 6.69 25.55 -22.53
CA LEU A 215 5.81 26.60 -23.05
C LEU A 215 6.24 27.99 -22.57
N ALA A 216 6.57 28.13 -21.28
CA ALA A 216 7.06 29.40 -20.73
C ALA A 216 8.39 29.83 -21.38
N LEU A 217 9.35 28.92 -21.51
CA LEU A 217 10.65 29.20 -22.13
C LEU A 217 10.51 29.68 -23.57
N PHE A 218 9.68 29.01 -24.38
CA PHE A 218 9.41 29.43 -25.75
C PHE A 218 8.82 30.84 -25.82
N THR A 219 7.91 31.18 -24.90
CA THR A 219 7.27 32.51 -24.86
C THR A 219 8.18 33.63 -24.39
N THR A 220 9.20 33.32 -23.60
CA THR A 220 10.21 34.30 -23.18
C THR A 220 11.34 34.49 -24.19
N SER A 221 11.51 33.54 -25.12
CA SER A 221 12.57 33.57 -26.15
C SER A 221 12.15 34.22 -27.47
N SER A 222 10.86 34.48 -27.66
CA SER A 222 10.29 35.16 -28.84
C SER A 222 10.12 36.64 -28.60
#